data_AF-A0A1B6CGH8-F1
#
_entry.id   AF-A0A1B6CGH8-F1
#
_cell.length_a   1.000
_cell.length_b   1.000
_cell.length_c   1.000
_cell.angle_alpha   90.00
_cell.angle_beta   90.00
_cell.angle_gamma   90.00
#
_symmetry.space_group_name_H-M   'P 1'
#
loop_
_entity.id
_entity.type
_entity.pdbx_description
1 polymer ?
#
loop_
_entity_poly.entity_id
_entity_poly.type
_entity_poly.pdbx_seq_one_letter_code
_entity_poly.pdbx_strand_id
1 'polypeptide(L)'
;LNEELDFESMTNYSISVEALDSVTGATSMVTVDLLVLDSNDCFPLFNKDSYNITLKENTPINSEVLQVQANDKDTGDNGKIQYEIKNLTLSIKYFSIDSIGNIVLRNKLDFEQSTKHNLIVAATD
;
A
#
# COMPACT_ATOMS: atom_id res chain seq x y z
N LEU A 1 -7.02 8.67 28.08
CA LEU A 1 -6.21 7.91 27.11
C LEU A 1 -4.83 8.55 27.13
N ASN A 2 -3.78 7.81 27.46
CA ASN A 2 -2.42 8.33 27.56
C ASN A 2 -1.56 8.00 26.32
N GLU A 3 -2.21 7.55 25.24
CA GLU A 3 -1.59 7.24 23.95
C GLU A 3 -2.42 7.90 22.84
N GLU A 4 -1.77 8.13 21.69
CA GLU A 4 -2.43 8.65 20.49
C GLU A 4 -3.43 7.62 19.95
N LEU A 5 -4.50 8.10 19.30
CA LEU A 5 -5.48 7.23 18.66
C LEU A 5 -4.92 6.76 17.32
N ASP A 6 -4.97 5.46 17.07
CA ASP A 6 -4.44 4.80 15.87
C ASP A 6 -5.49 3.81 15.37
N PHE A 7 -6.03 4.05 14.17
CA PHE A 7 -7.13 3.27 13.60
C PHE A 7 -6.67 1.84 13.28
N GLU A 8 -5.45 1.71 12.76
CA GLU A 8 -4.80 0.46 12.34
C GLU A 8 -4.55 -0.46 13.53
N SER A 9 -4.40 0.12 14.73
CA SER A 9 -4.30 -0.61 15.99
C SER A 9 -5.67 -0.90 16.62
N MET A 10 -6.55 0.10 16.72
CA MET A 10 -7.84 -0.04 17.42
C MET A 10 -8.91 0.93 16.90
N THR A 11 -10.02 0.39 16.41
CA THR A 11 -11.08 1.18 15.75
C THR A 11 -12.16 1.70 16.70
N ASN A 12 -12.25 1.17 17.93
CA ASN A 12 -13.20 1.65 18.92
C ASN A 12 -12.73 1.43 20.36
N TYR A 13 -13.26 2.25 21.27
CA TYR A 13 -13.10 2.11 22.72
C TYR A 13 -14.46 2.21 23.40
N SER A 14 -14.66 1.46 24.47
CA SER A 14 -15.84 1.60 25.32
C SER A 14 -15.40 1.98 26.72
N ILE A 15 -15.77 3.19 27.15
CA ILE A 15 -15.33 3.79 28.42
C ILE A 15 -16.51 3.81 29.38
N SER A 16 -16.34 3.20 30.55
CA SER A 16 -17.31 3.33 31.63
C SER A 16 -17.00 4.53 32.50
N VAL A 17 -17.96 5.44 32.65
CA VAL A 17 -17.87 6.63 33.50
C VAL A 17 -18.78 6.43 34.69
N GLU A 18 -18.20 6.43 35.89
CA GLU A 18 -18.92 6.30 37.15
C GLU A 18 -18.97 7.66 37.87
N ALA A 19 -20.18 8.07 38.24
CA ALA A 19 -20.43 9.17 39.15
C ALA A 19 -20.62 8.62 40.56
N LEU A 20 -19.93 9.21 41.55
CA LEU A 20 -20.01 8.86 42.97
C LEU A 20 -20.50 10.08 43.77
N ASP A 21 -21.60 9.93 44.49
CA ASP A 21 -22.01 10.88 45.52
C ASP A 21 -21.12 10.67 46.75
N SER A 22 -20.30 11.69 47.07
CA SER A 22 -19.33 11.63 48.17
C SER A 22 -19.96 11.66 49.57
N VAL A 23 -21.24 12.05 49.70
CA VAL A 23 -21.95 12.14 50.98
C VAL A 23 -22.75 10.86 51.25
N THR A 24 -23.49 10.36 50.25
CA THR A 24 -24.36 9.19 50.42
C THR A 24 -23.68 7.87 50.02
N GLY A 25 -22.61 7.94 49.22
CA GLY A 25 -21.95 6.77 48.63
C GLY A 25 -22.71 6.15 47.45
N ALA A 26 -23.80 6.77 46.99
CA ALA A 26 -24.54 6.30 45.82
C ALA A 26 -23.69 6.45 44.55
N THR A 27 -23.78 5.47 43.64
CA THR A 27 -23.09 5.52 42.36
C THR A 27 -24.03 5.37 41.18
N SER A 28 -23.64 5.93 40.03
CA SER A 28 -24.32 5.79 38.75
C SER A 28 -23.29 5.65 37.65
N MET A 29 -23.54 4.78 36.66
CA MET A 29 -22.58 4.45 35.63
C MET A 29 -23.20 4.64 34.24
N VAL A 30 -22.40 5.17 33.32
CA VAL A 30 -22.76 5.31 31.90
C VAL A 30 -21.61 4.85 31.02
N THR A 31 -21.92 4.20 29.91
CA THR A 31 -20.94 3.80 28.90
C THR A 31 -20.85 4.86 27.80
N VAL A 32 -19.63 5.20 27.42
CA VAL A 32 -19.31 6.09 26.29
C VAL A 32 -18.55 5.29 25.25
N ASP A 33 -19.13 5.13 24.08
CA ASP A 33 -18.48 4.48 22.94
C ASP A 33 -17.77 5.53 22.08
N LEU A 34 -16.47 5.32 21.87
CA LEU A 34 -15.62 6.14 21.02
C LEU A 34 -15.29 5.35 19.76
N LEU A 35 -15.56 5.95 18.60
CA LEU A 35 -15.18 5.41 17.30
C LEU A 35 -13.98 6.20 16.78
N VAL A 36 -12.92 5.49 16.39
CA VAL A 36 -11.76 6.08 15.73
C VAL A 36 -12.07 6.15 14.24
N LEU A 37 -11.82 7.30 13.64
CA LEU A 37 -11.96 7.50 12.20
C LEU A 37 -10.59 7.32 11.57
N ASP A 38 -10.56 6.56 10.49
CA ASP A 38 -9.36 6.34 9.69
C ASP A 38 -8.86 7.63 9.03
N SER A 39 -7.54 7.74 8.88
CA SER A 39 -6.82 8.83 8.22
C SER A 39 -5.73 8.23 7.33
N ASN A 40 -5.38 8.91 6.23
CA ASN A 40 -4.32 8.44 5.34
C ASN A 40 -2.94 8.71 5.99
N ASP A 41 -2.47 7.80 6.83
CA ASP A 41 -1.20 7.91 7.55
C ASP A 41 -0.27 6.69 7.42
N CYS A 42 -0.72 5.62 6.75
CA CYS A 42 0.17 4.60 6.22
C CYS A 42 0.70 4.97 4.83
N PHE A 43 1.59 4.14 4.31
CA PHE A 43 2.10 4.29 2.96
C PHE A 43 2.29 2.91 2.33
N PRO A 44 2.20 2.80 0.98
CA PRO A 44 2.25 1.51 0.32
C PRO A 44 3.61 0.83 0.49
N LEU A 45 3.59 -0.41 0.99
CA LEU A 45 4.78 -1.23 1.19
C LEU A 45 4.81 -2.39 0.20
N PHE A 46 5.85 -2.45 -0.64
CA PHE A 46 6.08 -3.58 -1.53
C PHE A 46 6.37 -4.87 -0.76
N ASN A 47 5.86 -6.00 -1.27
CA ASN A 47 6.10 -7.33 -0.68
C ASN A 47 7.57 -7.79 -0.80
N LYS A 48 8.34 -7.19 -1.71
CA LYS A 48 9.76 -7.48 -1.94
C LYS A 48 10.50 -6.19 -2.27
N ASP A 49 11.72 -6.05 -1.73
CA ASP A 49 12.60 -4.90 -1.99
C ASP A 49 13.11 -4.85 -3.43
N SER A 50 13.25 -6.00 -4.08
CA SER A 50 13.72 -6.08 -5.46
C SER A 50 13.26 -7.34 -6.18
N TYR A 51 13.21 -7.25 -7.50
CA TYR A 51 12.89 -8.36 -8.40
C TYR A 51 13.98 -8.49 -9.45
N ASN A 52 14.37 -9.72 -9.76
CA ASN A 52 15.33 -10.03 -10.82
C ASN A 52 14.78 -11.19 -11.64
N ILE A 53 14.71 -11.00 -12.96
CA ILE A 53 14.12 -11.94 -13.90
C ILE A 53 14.95 -11.97 -15.18
N THR A 54 14.89 -13.08 -15.89
CA THR A 54 15.53 -13.25 -17.20
C THR A 54 14.45 -13.41 -18.25
N LEU A 55 14.48 -12.55 -19.27
CA LEU A 55 13.60 -12.62 -20.43
C LEU A 55 14.41 -13.09 -21.65
N LYS A 56 13.78 -13.88 -22.52
CA LYS A 56 14.35 -14.19 -23.83
C LYS A 56 14.14 -12.97 -24.74
N GLU A 57 15.10 -12.66 -25.60
CA GLU A 57 14.96 -11.53 -26.53
C GLU A 57 13.74 -11.67 -27.46
N ASN A 58 13.39 -12.91 -27.79
CA ASN A 58 12.25 -13.25 -28.64
C ASN A 58 10.91 -13.31 -27.89
N THR A 59 10.86 -12.82 -26.65
CA THR A 59 9.61 -12.73 -25.87
C THR A 59 8.59 -11.87 -26.63
N PRO A 60 7.35 -12.37 -26.85
CA PRO A 60 6.33 -11.61 -27.57
C PRO A 60 5.99 -10.29 -26.88
N ILE A 61 5.65 -9.29 -27.69
CA ILE A 61 5.04 -8.04 -27.18
C ILE A 61 3.70 -8.38 -26.53
N ASN A 62 3.37 -7.66 -25.47
CA ASN A 62 2.24 -7.87 -24.55
C ASN A 62 2.35 -9.10 -23.65
N SER A 63 3.50 -9.78 -23.61
CA SER A 63 3.75 -10.77 -22.57
C SER A 63 3.84 -10.10 -21.21
N GLU A 64 3.15 -10.70 -20.23
CA GLU A 64 3.34 -10.39 -18.82
C GLU A 64 4.75 -10.83 -18.39
N VAL A 65 5.43 -9.93 -17.71
CA VAL A 65 6.83 -10.07 -17.34
C VAL A 65 6.94 -10.42 -15.86
N LEU A 66 6.18 -9.71 -15.02
CA LEU A 66 6.15 -9.83 -13.57
C LEU A 66 4.95 -9.05 -13.04
N GLN A 67 4.30 -9.56 -12.00
CA GLN A 67 3.41 -8.76 -11.16
C GLN A 67 4.15 -8.32 -9.89
N VAL A 68 4.17 -7.01 -9.63
CA VAL A 68 4.59 -6.46 -8.34
C VAL A 68 3.36 -6.25 -7.46
N GLN A 69 3.56 -6.29 -6.15
CA GLN A 69 2.48 -6.10 -5.19
C GLN A 69 2.98 -5.28 -4.02
N ALA A 70 2.20 -4.27 -3.66
CA ALA A 70 2.34 -3.49 -2.45
C ALA A 70 1.03 -3.55 -1.66
N ASN A 71 1.10 -3.34 -0.36
CA ASN A 71 -0.08 -3.24 0.50
C ASN A 71 -0.01 -1.95 1.30
N ASP A 72 -1.17 -1.35 1.48
CA ASP A 72 -1.42 -0.24 2.37
C ASP A 72 -2.40 -0.72 3.45
N LYS A 73 -2.25 -0.21 4.68
CA LYS A 73 -3.09 -0.62 5.81
C LYS A 73 -4.31 0.28 5.98
N ASP A 74 -4.32 1.45 5.35
CA ASP A 74 -5.42 2.38 5.44
C ASP A 74 -6.67 1.80 4.75
N THR A 75 -7.84 2.28 5.13
CA THR A 75 -9.12 1.73 4.69
C THR A 75 -9.70 2.51 3.50
N GLY A 76 -10.42 1.79 2.64
CA GLY A 76 -11.19 2.40 1.55
C GLY A 76 -10.29 3.01 0.48
N ASP A 77 -10.57 4.25 0.10
CA ASP A 77 -9.80 4.95 -0.93
C ASP A 77 -8.38 5.33 -0.46
N ASN A 78 -8.16 5.50 0.85
CA ASN A 78 -6.82 5.77 1.42
C ASN A 78 -5.89 4.57 1.26
N GLY A 79 -6.41 3.34 1.25
CA GLY A 79 -5.60 2.13 1.00
C GLY A 79 -5.44 1.77 -0.48
N LYS A 80 -5.96 2.60 -1.41
CA LYS A 80 -6.08 2.21 -2.82
C LYS A 80 -4.83 2.54 -3.61
N ILE A 81 -4.00 1.52 -3.79
CA ILE A 81 -2.70 1.67 -4.45
C ILE A 81 -2.82 1.85 -5.97
N GLN A 82 -2.02 2.78 -6.48
CA GLN A 82 -1.70 2.99 -7.89
C GLN A 82 -0.22 2.72 -8.14
N TYR A 83 0.09 2.12 -9.29
CA TYR A 83 1.46 1.78 -9.66
C TYR A 83 1.96 2.60 -10.85
N GLU A 84 3.22 3.01 -10.80
CA GLU A 84 3.88 3.77 -11.87
C GLU A 84 5.33 3.31 -12.05
N ILE A 85 5.80 3.22 -13.31
CA ILE A 85 7.23 3.08 -13.59
C ILE A 85 7.85 4.49 -13.61
N LYS A 86 8.53 4.89 -12.52
CA LYS A 86 9.21 6.21 -12.36
C LYS A 86 10.54 6.34 -13.11
N ASN A 87 10.93 5.31 -13.84
CA ASN A 87 12.28 5.13 -14.34
C ASN A 87 12.73 6.26 -15.31
N LEU A 88 13.95 6.77 -15.13
CA LEU A 88 14.57 7.79 -15.98
C LEU A 88 15.40 7.20 -17.14
N THR A 89 15.44 5.88 -17.29
CA THR A 89 16.19 5.22 -18.37
C THR A 89 15.35 5.01 -19.62
N LEU A 90 16.02 4.71 -20.74
CA LEU A 90 15.39 4.30 -22.00
C LEU A 90 14.54 3.02 -21.87
N SER A 91 14.58 2.31 -20.73
CA SER A 91 13.80 1.09 -20.51
C SER A 91 12.29 1.33 -20.47
N ILE A 92 11.84 2.56 -20.16
CA ILE A 92 10.40 2.91 -20.13
C ILE A 92 9.69 2.71 -21.48
N LYS A 93 10.42 2.70 -22.59
CA LYS A 93 9.83 2.45 -23.92
C LYS A 93 9.54 0.97 -24.19
N TYR A 94 10.09 0.07 -23.38
CA TYR A 94 9.91 -1.38 -23.52
C TYR A 94 8.90 -1.95 -22.53
N PHE A 95 8.58 -1.26 -21.43
CA PHE A 95 7.74 -1.83 -20.38
C PHE A 95 6.66 -0.83 -19.94
N SER A 96 5.47 -1.35 -19.64
CA SER A 96 4.38 -0.61 -18.99
C SER A 96 3.96 -1.35 -17.72
N ILE A 97 3.37 -0.63 -16.76
CA ILE A 97 2.70 -1.22 -15.61
C ILE A 97 1.21 -0.89 -15.64
N ASP A 98 0.34 -1.83 -15.23
CA ASP A 98 -1.10 -1.61 -15.08
C ASP A 98 -1.49 -1.29 -13.62
N SER A 99 -2.78 -1.04 -13.40
CA SER A 99 -3.33 -0.66 -12.09
C SER A 99 -3.26 -1.77 -11.03
N ILE A 100 -2.98 -3.02 -11.42
CA ILE A 100 -2.84 -4.15 -10.49
C ILE A 100 -1.39 -4.62 -10.37
N GLY A 101 -0.44 -3.82 -10.86
CA GLY A 101 0.99 -4.05 -10.71
C GLY A 101 1.60 -4.97 -11.76
N ASN A 102 0.91 -5.31 -12.85
CA ASN A 102 1.49 -6.15 -13.90
C ASN A 102 2.41 -5.35 -14.80
N ILE A 103 3.66 -5.75 -14.85
CA ILE A 103 4.65 -5.25 -15.79
C ILE A 103 4.51 -6.05 -17.10
N VAL A 104 4.33 -5.34 -18.20
CA VAL A 104 4.08 -5.93 -19.53
C VAL A 104 5.11 -5.40 -20.52
N LEU A 105 5.63 -6.30 -21.37
CA LEU A 105 6.54 -5.94 -22.46
C LEU A 105 5.77 -5.23 -23.58
N ARG A 106 6.23 -4.07 -24.03
CA ARG A 106 5.59 -3.23 -25.05
C ARG A 106 6.43 -3.04 -26.30
N ASN A 107 7.70 -3.43 -26.28
CA ASN A 107 8.58 -3.33 -27.43
C ASN A 107 9.53 -4.53 -27.51
N LYS A 108 10.03 -4.84 -28.71
CA LYS A 108 10.95 -5.97 -28.91
C LYS A 108 12.24 -5.74 -28.13
N LEU A 109 12.69 -6.80 -27.46
CA LEU A 109 14.02 -6.82 -26.85
C LEU A 109 15.05 -7.14 -27.91
N ASP A 110 16.27 -6.66 -27.71
CA ASP A 110 17.41 -6.84 -28.59
C ASP A 110 18.63 -6.98 -27.68
N PHE A 111 19.20 -8.19 -27.63
CA PHE A 111 20.28 -8.52 -26.71
C PHE A 111 21.57 -7.78 -27.06
N GLU A 112 21.85 -7.58 -28.35
CA GLU A 112 22.98 -6.80 -28.85
C GLU A 112 22.86 -5.32 -28.49
N GLN A 113 21.63 -4.78 -28.44
CA GLN A 113 21.39 -3.40 -28.04
C GLN A 113 21.44 -3.21 -26.51
N SER A 114 20.82 -4.10 -25.74
CA SER A 114 20.79 -4.00 -24.28
C SER A 114 20.58 -5.35 -23.62
N THR A 115 21.55 -5.75 -22.80
CA THR A 115 21.48 -7.00 -22.02
C THR A 115 20.79 -6.82 -20.67
N LYS A 116 20.47 -5.58 -20.28
CA LYS A 116 19.89 -5.28 -18.95
C LYS A 116 18.94 -4.10 -18.98
N HIS A 117 17.74 -4.32 -18.45
CA HIS A 117 16.76 -3.28 -18.17
C HIS A 117 16.57 -3.16 -16.67
N ASN A 118 16.79 -1.96 -16.13
CA ASN A 118 16.45 -1.65 -14.73
C ASN A 118 15.17 -0.84 -14.74
N LEU A 119 14.19 -1.20 -13.92
CA LEU A 119 12.95 -0.45 -13.73
C LEU A 119 12.87 -0.02 -12.25
N ILE A 120 12.41 1.21 -12.02
CA ILE A 120 12.02 1.70 -10.70
C ILE A 120 10.50 1.80 -10.73
N VAL A 121 9.83 1.07 -9.84
CA VAL A 121 8.39 1.12 -9.68
C VAL A 121 8.06 1.87 -8.40
N ALA A 122 7.12 2.79 -8.49
CA ALA A 122 6.51 3.45 -7.33
C ALA A 122 5.10 2.94 -7.13
N ALA A 123 4.69 2.89 -5.86
CA ALA A 123 3.32 2.68 -5.41
C ALA A 123 2.89 3.92 -4.62
N THR A 124 1.67 4.39 -4.84
CA THR A 124 1.05 5.52 -4.15
C THR A 124 -0.42 5.22 -3.90
N ASP A 125 -0.93 5.50 -2.70
CA ASP A 125 -2.36 5.68 -2.45
C ASP A 125 -2.94 6.95 -3.11
#